data_AF-A0AAU8IWU6-F1
#
_entry.id   AF-A0AAU8IWU6-F1
#
_cell.length_a   1.000
_cell.length_b   1.000
_cell.length_c   1.000
_cell.angle_alpha   90.00
_cell.angle_beta   90.00
_cell.angle_gamma   90.00
#
_symmetry.space_group_name_H-M   'P 1'
#
loop_
_entity.id
_entity.type
_entity.pdbx_description
1 polymer ?
#
loop_
_entity_poly.entity_id
_entity_poly.type
_entity_poly.pdbx_seq_one_letter_code
_entity_poly.pdbx_strand_id
1 'polypeptide(L)'
;MKRILELATAADAAASGALERDANGEDSTSFNTSVYTSLDAFEADEAAHLMKKKGRLTPVEFDQLNAVLSANRDDPEFARRFAVRTGADTTLERYNELVNPPAGTHLSKKDIAELKSFQKNLGTTLGTATRSDDHGKADPAITKFQEDLRAAGQHEFKANPTESAHGFSGYQVGASLMSQGKWDTNFLQDYGDDLISAERHGTSGGGQRPEAFWSAGNTRSPGLANMVPLDPMNGFADALGHNPEASTEFLTGSTTVGNEKVDHLDYLLKERQWPEGGAYTGDAKNPSGYDHLGHALESGTTGRSYDDVDAEPVKHSAERAALMHDVVDTVGVQPEILTEGGRDAMRDSLGNMTADYMADFQAAVGNEQGTIVPFGEDARLDTAPFQPFLSAVGQDPDAYAAITQAEQANTAVLMRRVIDSHPADLNTAMENVTHPGAVVAGIMGGARAHAIHEAHSASDADYNSAVATTDKWVGRGLSMAVGGATAAVSPVAGVVAGFAVEDIQELVVDRAQRDTTAEARNEADTSYAQGIKAIRTSSADSLRLALQASGTNMSQREIDVQADAVARAASVGYTSGVAWNSAVNGS
;
A
#
# COMPACT_ATOMS: atom_id res chain seq x y z
N MET A 1 24.31 14.87 4.51
CA MET A 1 25.54 15.10 5.30
C MET A 1 25.63 14.17 6.53
N LYS A 2 24.60 14.06 7.38
CA LYS A 2 24.60 13.16 8.56
C LYS A 2 24.81 11.67 8.22
N ARG A 3 24.04 11.11 7.26
CA ARG A 3 24.19 9.73 6.78
C ARG A 3 25.61 9.41 6.24
N ILE A 4 26.25 10.38 5.58
CA ILE A 4 27.62 10.21 5.05
C ILE A 4 28.64 10.15 6.20
N LEU A 5 28.45 10.95 7.24
CA LEU A 5 29.31 10.93 8.44
C LEU A 5 29.10 9.65 9.26
N GLU A 6 27.86 9.16 9.38
CA GLU A 6 27.54 7.88 10.01
C GLU A 6 28.19 6.71 9.26
N LEU A 7 28.08 6.68 7.92
CA LEU A 7 28.73 5.67 7.07
C LEU A 7 30.25 5.70 7.19
N ALA A 8 30.86 6.89 7.16
CA ALA A 8 32.31 7.04 7.30
C ALA A 8 32.80 6.57 8.68
N THR A 9 32.06 6.89 9.74
CA THR A 9 32.41 6.48 11.11
C THR A 9 32.29 4.96 11.27
N ALA A 10 31.24 4.34 10.71
CA ALA A 10 31.07 2.90 10.72
C ALA A 10 32.21 2.19 9.98
N ALA A 11 32.54 2.65 8.76
CA ALA A 11 33.62 2.09 7.96
C ALA A 11 35.00 2.21 8.64
N ASP A 12 35.31 3.36 9.26
CA ASP A 12 36.57 3.55 10.00
C ASP A 12 36.67 2.61 11.22
N ALA A 13 35.57 2.45 11.96
CA ALA A 13 35.51 1.55 13.11
C ALA A 13 35.64 0.08 12.69
N ALA A 14 34.99 -0.32 11.59
CA ALA A 14 35.07 -1.67 11.05
C ALA A 14 36.47 -2.00 10.51
N ALA A 15 37.09 -1.06 9.79
CA ALA A 15 38.45 -1.22 9.31
C ALA A 15 39.44 -1.36 10.48
N SER A 16 39.32 -0.51 11.50
CA SER A 16 40.15 -0.60 12.71
C SER A 16 39.95 -1.94 13.43
N GLY A 17 38.70 -2.37 13.63
CA GLY A 17 38.40 -3.61 14.33
C GLY A 17 38.81 -4.87 13.56
N ALA A 18 38.64 -4.88 12.24
CA ALA A 18 39.11 -5.96 11.37
C ALA A 18 40.64 -6.09 11.42
N LEU A 19 41.36 -4.96 11.40
CA LEU A 19 42.83 -4.92 11.51
C LEU A 19 43.32 -5.33 12.91
N GLU A 20 42.64 -4.95 13.99
CA GLU A 20 43.01 -5.36 15.36
C GLU A 20 42.80 -6.86 15.62
N ARG A 21 41.80 -7.48 14.95
CA ARG A 21 41.56 -8.93 15.04
C ARG A 21 42.43 -9.75 14.10
N ASP A 22 43.16 -9.12 13.18
CA ASP A 22 44.32 -9.73 12.52
C ASP A 22 45.49 -9.75 13.52
N ALA A 23 45.52 -10.79 14.35
CA ALA A 23 46.52 -10.96 15.40
C ALA A 23 47.92 -11.31 14.82
N ASN A 24 48.53 -10.38 14.10
CA ASN A 24 49.95 -10.38 13.79
C ASN A 24 50.58 -9.14 14.41
N GLY A 25 51.04 -9.28 15.66
CA GLY A 25 52.16 -8.48 16.14
C GLY A 25 53.42 -8.78 15.30
N GLU A 26 54.44 -7.93 15.40
CA GLU A 26 55.68 -7.91 14.58
C GLU A 26 56.42 -9.26 14.36
N ASP A 27 56.04 -10.37 15.01
CA ASP A 27 56.84 -11.61 15.13
C ASP A 27 56.21 -12.90 14.57
N SER A 28 55.17 -12.85 13.73
CA SER A 28 54.47 -14.05 13.22
C SER A 28 54.72 -14.30 11.73
N THR A 29 55.34 -15.43 11.37
CA THR A 29 55.70 -15.82 9.98
C THR A 29 54.67 -16.75 9.30
N SER A 30 53.44 -16.81 9.79
CA SER A 30 52.38 -17.62 9.17
C SER A 30 51.16 -16.78 8.81
N PHE A 31 50.78 -16.76 7.53
CA PHE A 31 49.49 -16.24 7.09
C PHE A 31 48.36 -17.09 7.68
N ASN A 32 47.54 -16.50 8.53
CA ASN A 32 46.39 -17.16 9.15
C ASN A 32 45.28 -17.37 8.09
N THR A 33 44.57 -18.50 8.16
CA THR A 33 43.45 -18.85 7.29
C THR A 33 42.09 -18.34 7.80
N SER A 34 42.04 -17.74 9.00
CA SER A 34 40.84 -17.22 9.64
C SER A 34 40.80 -15.68 9.65
N VAL A 35 41.03 -15.06 8.49
CA VAL A 35 41.01 -13.59 8.31
C VAL A 35 39.67 -13.19 7.71
N TYR A 36 39.12 -12.04 8.14
CA TYR A 36 37.94 -11.46 7.49
C TYR A 36 38.28 -11.08 6.04
N THR A 37 37.49 -11.58 5.08
CA THR A 37 37.71 -11.34 3.65
C THR A 37 36.98 -10.09 3.14
N SER A 38 36.11 -9.50 3.95
CA SER A 38 35.36 -8.26 3.70
C SER A 38 35.11 -7.53 5.02
N LEU A 39 34.89 -6.21 4.97
CA LEU A 39 34.48 -5.41 6.13
C LEU A 39 33.06 -5.83 6.58
N ASP A 40 32.18 -6.13 5.63
CA ASP A 40 30.81 -6.58 5.86
C ASP A 40 30.76 -7.86 6.68
N ALA A 41 31.70 -8.79 6.42
CA ALA A 41 31.86 -10.00 7.21
C ALA A 41 32.22 -9.73 8.68
N PHE A 42 33.05 -8.72 8.95
CA PHE A 42 33.42 -8.30 10.30
C PHE A 42 32.26 -7.59 10.99
N GLU A 43 31.65 -6.63 10.30
CA GLU A 43 30.52 -5.86 10.82
C GLU A 43 29.33 -6.75 11.15
N ALA A 44 29.02 -7.74 10.31
CA ALA A 44 27.95 -8.71 10.56
C ALA A 44 28.22 -9.57 11.79
N ASP A 45 29.46 -10.06 11.96
CA ASP A 45 29.85 -10.85 13.14
C ASP A 45 29.82 -9.99 14.41
N GLU A 46 30.20 -8.71 14.33
CA GLU A 46 30.15 -7.77 15.45
C GLU A 46 28.71 -7.42 15.85
N ALA A 47 27.86 -7.10 14.87
CA ALA A 47 26.44 -6.86 15.10
C ALA A 47 25.76 -8.11 15.70
N ALA A 48 26.06 -9.31 15.19
CA ALA A 48 25.55 -10.56 15.74
C ALA A 48 26.06 -10.82 17.16
N HIS A 49 27.32 -10.46 17.46
CA HIS A 49 27.86 -10.56 18.82
C HIS A 49 27.12 -9.60 19.76
N LEU A 50 26.90 -8.34 19.37
CA LEU A 50 26.12 -7.39 20.17
C LEU A 50 24.70 -7.90 20.41
N MET A 51 24.03 -8.42 19.38
CA MET A 51 22.70 -9.04 19.53
C MET A 51 22.72 -10.20 20.54
N LYS A 52 23.74 -11.05 20.51
CA LYS A 52 23.90 -12.21 21.40
C LYS A 52 24.43 -11.89 22.79
N LYS A 53 24.86 -10.65 23.04
CA LYS A 53 25.46 -10.26 24.31
C LYS A 53 24.45 -10.49 25.44
N LYS A 54 24.85 -11.22 26.48
CA LYS A 54 23.98 -11.46 27.65
C LYS A 54 23.76 -10.17 28.44
N GLY A 55 22.52 -9.94 28.85
CA GLY A 55 22.09 -8.73 29.55
C GLY A 55 21.86 -7.55 28.60
N ARG A 56 21.52 -6.39 29.18
CA ARG A 56 21.20 -5.19 28.39
C ARG A 56 22.44 -4.61 27.73
N LEU A 57 22.29 -4.16 26.50
CA LEU A 57 23.29 -3.34 25.83
C LEU A 57 23.44 -2.00 26.55
N THR A 58 24.68 -1.53 26.69
CA THR A 58 24.92 -0.14 27.07
C THR A 58 24.45 0.80 25.94
N PRO A 59 24.20 2.09 26.22
CA PRO A 59 23.81 3.04 25.16
C PRO A 59 24.79 3.07 23.98
N VAL A 60 26.09 3.02 24.25
CA VAL A 60 27.15 3.00 23.22
C VAL A 60 27.06 1.73 22.36
N GLU A 61 26.82 0.58 22.97
CA GLU A 61 26.71 -0.69 22.26
C GLU A 61 25.42 -0.77 21.43
N PHE A 62 24.32 -0.21 21.94
CA PHE A 62 23.08 -0.10 21.19
C PHE A 62 23.23 0.83 19.99
N ASP A 63 23.87 2.00 20.18
CA ASP A 63 24.17 2.94 19.10
C ASP A 63 25.06 2.31 18.04
N GLN A 64 26.09 1.56 18.45
CA GLN A 64 26.98 0.82 17.54
C GLN A 64 26.21 -0.23 16.74
N LEU A 65 25.39 -1.06 17.40
CA LEU A 65 24.56 -2.06 16.73
C LEU A 65 23.62 -1.41 15.70
N ASN A 66 22.91 -0.36 16.10
CA ASN A 66 21.94 0.30 15.24
C ASN A 66 22.62 1.02 14.06
N ALA A 67 23.80 1.60 14.27
CA ALA A 67 24.58 2.23 13.21
C ALA A 67 25.04 1.21 12.16
N VAL A 68 25.57 0.06 12.60
CA VAL A 68 26.02 -1.02 11.71
C VAL A 68 24.85 -1.60 10.91
N LEU A 69 23.70 -1.85 11.56
CA LEU A 69 22.49 -2.28 10.85
C LEU A 69 22.00 -1.22 9.86
N SER A 70 21.99 0.06 10.25
CA SER A 70 21.56 1.15 9.36
C SER A 70 22.43 1.28 8.10
N ALA A 71 23.74 1.06 8.25
CA ALA A 71 24.71 1.13 7.16
C ALA A 71 24.54 -0.02 6.16
N ASN A 72 24.17 -1.21 6.66
CA ASN A 72 24.23 -2.46 5.89
C ASN A 72 22.90 -3.18 5.69
N ARG A 73 21.76 -2.61 6.11
CA ARG A 73 20.44 -3.28 6.01
C ARG A 73 20.02 -3.68 4.60
N ASP A 74 20.59 -3.04 3.58
CA ASP A 74 20.33 -3.30 2.16
C ASP A 74 21.43 -4.15 1.51
N ASP A 75 22.45 -4.59 2.27
CA ASP A 75 23.56 -5.42 1.81
C ASP A 75 23.26 -6.91 2.00
N PRO A 76 23.13 -7.70 0.92
CA PRO A 76 22.86 -9.14 0.99
C PRO A 76 23.92 -9.96 1.73
N GLU A 77 25.21 -9.66 1.59
CA GLU A 77 26.29 -10.42 2.24
C GLU A 77 26.26 -10.20 3.75
N PHE A 78 26.18 -8.94 4.17
CA PHE A 78 26.03 -8.59 5.58
C PHE A 78 24.76 -9.21 6.16
N ALA A 79 23.62 -9.01 5.50
CA ALA A 79 22.31 -9.42 5.99
C ALA A 79 22.23 -10.94 6.19
N ARG A 80 22.67 -11.73 5.20
CA ARG A 80 22.71 -13.19 5.31
C ARG A 80 23.57 -13.64 6.47
N ARG A 81 24.81 -13.12 6.54
CA ARG A 81 25.75 -13.50 7.60
C ARG A 81 25.20 -13.12 8.97
N PHE A 82 24.67 -11.91 9.13
CA PHE A 82 24.07 -11.45 10.38
C PHE A 82 22.89 -12.33 10.82
N ALA A 83 21.96 -12.64 9.90
CA ALA A 83 20.80 -13.48 10.19
C ALA A 83 21.20 -14.90 10.62
N VAL A 84 22.07 -15.56 9.85
CA VAL A 84 22.58 -16.91 10.15
C VAL A 84 23.38 -16.91 11.45
N ARG A 85 24.25 -15.91 11.65
CA ARG A 85 25.05 -15.81 12.86
C ARG A 85 24.19 -15.58 14.07
N THR A 86 23.18 -14.73 14.00
CA THR A 86 22.32 -14.40 15.15
C THR A 86 21.36 -15.55 15.46
N GLY A 87 20.67 -16.10 14.44
CA GLY A 87 19.64 -17.12 14.56
C GLY A 87 18.25 -16.54 14.88
N ALA A 88 17.19 -17.23 14.47
CA ALA A 88 15.81 -16.72 14.53
C ALA A 88 15.33 -16.48 15.97
N ASP A 89 15.33 -17.51 16.83
CA ASP A 89 14.90 -17.39 18.23
C ASP A 89 15.66 -16.29 18.98
N THR A 90 16.99 -16.25 18.84
CA THR A 90 17.81 -15.23 19.51
C THR A 90 17.51 -13.83 18.97
N THR A 91 17.23 -13.69 17.68
CA THR A 91 16.83 -12.39 17.10
C THR A 91 15.54 -11.90 17.74
N LEU A 92 14.50 -12.75 17.77
CA LEU A 92 13.19 -12.39 18.34
C LEU A 92 13.28 -12.10 19.84
N GLU A 93 13.96 -12.95 20.61
CA GLU A 93 14.17 -12.77 22.04
C GLU A 93 14.83 -11.43 22.36
N ARG A 94 15.92 -11.14 21.66
CA ARG A 94 16.76 -9.96 21.94
C ARG A 94 16.12 -8.67 21.45
N TYR A 95 15.47 -8.68 20.29
CA TYR A 95 14.66 -7.55 19.87
C TYR A 95 13.56 -7.24 20.88
N ASN A 96 12.81 -8.25 21.33
CA ASN A 96 11.75 -8.08 22.32
C ASN A 96 12.28 -7.51 23.66
N GLU A 97 13.42 -7.99 24.17
CA GLU A 97 14.07 -7.47 25.39
C GLU A 97 14.52 -6.00 25.25
N LEU A 98 15.01 -5.61 24.07
CA LEU A 98 15.52 -4.27 23.82
C LEU A 98 14.37 -3.24 23.76
N VAL A 99 13.28 -3.56 23.07
CA VAL A 99 12.14 -2.64 22.89
C VAL A 99 11.18 -2.62 24.08
N ASN A 100 11.21 -3.64 24.95
CA ASN A 100 10.43 -3.73 26.18
C ASN A 100 11.33 -3.67 27.44
N PRO A 101 11.83 -2.47 27.81
CA PRO A 101 12.69 -2.34 28.98
C PRO A 101 11.96 -2.69 30.29
N PRO A 102 12.69 -2.99 31.39
CA PRO A 102 12.11 -3.32 32.69
C PRO A 102 11.16 -2.24 33.21
N ALA A 103 10.18 -2.65 34.03
CA ALA A 103 9.22 -1.73 34.63
C ALA A 103 9.89 -0.58 35.38
N GLY A 104 9.32 0.63 35.24
CA GLY A 104 9.88 1.86 35.81
C GLY A 104 10.96 2.55 34.95
N THR A 105 11.37 1.95 33.83
CA THR A 105 12.18 2.63 32.82
C THR A 105 11.37 3.77 32.19
N HIS A 106 11.94 4.97 32.13
CA HIS A 106 11.32 6.09 31.44
C HIS A 106 11.95 6.25 30.05
N LEU A 107 11.14 6.16 29.01
CA LEU A 107 11.57 6.42 27.63
C LEU A 107 11.20 7.85 27.24
N SER A 108 12.18 8.64 26.87
CA SER A 108 11.97 9.93 26.22
C SER A 108 11.48 9.74 24.78
N LYS A 109 10.96 10.81 24.17
CA LYS A 109 10.62 10.81 22.73
C LYS A 109 11.82 10.44 21.85
N LYS A 110 13.03 10.81 22.28
CA LYS A 110 14.27 10.49 21.58
C LYS A 110 14.55 8.98 21.65
N ASP A 111 14.44 8.38 22.83
CA ASP A 111 14.68 6.94 23.01
C ASP A 111 13.68 6.11 22.18
N ILE A 112 12.41 6.51 22.14
CA ILE A 112 11.40 5.87 21.30
C ILE A 112 11.77 5.98 19.80
N ALA A 113 12.25 7.14 19.35
CA ALA A 113 12.68 7.32 17.96
C ALA A 113 13.90 6.44 17.62
N GLU A 114 14.85 6.29 18.54
CA GLU A 114 16.02 5.42 18.36
C GLU A 114 15.63 3.94 18.30
N LEU A 115 14.69 3.49 19.15
CA LEU A 115 14.15 2.14 19.09
C LEU A 115 13.39 1.89 17.77
N LYS A 116 12.56 2.84 17.30
CA LYS A 116 11.89 2.74 15.99
C LYS A 116 12.89 2.64 14.83
N SER A 117 13.96 3.43 14.88
CA SER A 117 15.06 3.32 13.92
C SER A 117 15.70 1.93 13.95
N PHE A 118 15.93 1.38 15.15
CA PHE A 118 16.45 0.03 15.33
C PHE A 118 15.52 -1.05 14.75
N GLN A 119 14.21 -0.99 15.03
CA GLN A 119 13.22 -1.90 14.45
C GLN A 119 13.26 -1.86 12.91
N LYS A 120 13.26 -0.65 12.33
CA LYS A 120 13.34 -0.46 10.88
C LYS A 120 14.61 -1.08 10.30
N ASN A 121 15.77 -0.77 10.89
CA ASN A 121 17.05 -1.27 10.40
C ASN A 121 17.17 -2.79 10.55
N LEU A 122 16.76 -3.34 11.68
CA LEU A 122 16.78 -4.78 11.93
C LEU A 122 15.80 -5.52 11.00
N GLY A 123 14.54 -5.10 10.94
CA GLY A 123 13.52 -5.70 10.08
C GLY A 123 13.91 -5.65 8.60
N THR A 124 14.43 -4.52 8.11
CA THR A 124 14.93 -4.39 6.74
C THR A 124 16.14 -5.31 6.49
N THR A 125 17.08 -5.40 7.43
CA THR A 125 18.24 -6.32 7.33
C THR A 125 17.77 -7.76 7.19
N LEU A 126 16.82 -8.20 8.02
CA LEU A 126 16.30 -9.56 7.97
C LEU A 126 15.52 -9.81 6.67
N GLY A 127 14.69 -8.87 6.24
CA GLY A 127 13.99 -8.94 4.95
C GLY A 127 14.96 -9.08 3.78
N THR A 128 16.02 -8.27 3.75
CA THR A 128 17.13 -8.42 2.79
C THR A 128 17.75 -9.81 2.87
N ALA A 129 18.03 -10.33 4.07
CA ALA A 129 18.58 -11.67 4.25
C ALA A 129 17.68 -12.74 3.63
N THR A 130 16.37 -12.70 3.87
CA THR A 130 15.42 -13.70 3.32
C THR A 130 15.34 -13.71 1.80
N ARG A 131 15.52 -12.55 1.15
CA ARG A 131 15.50 -12.40 -0.31
C ARG A 131 16.85 -12.64 -0.96
N SER A 132 17.90 -12.83 -0.17
CA SER A 132 19.26 -12.96 -0.67
C SER A 132 19.48 -14.37 -1.21
N ASP A 133 19.76 -14.47 -2.51
CA ASP A 133 20.15 -15.72 -3.14
C ASP A 133 21.67 -15.95 -3.03
N ASP A 134 22.07 -17.21 -3.24
CA ASP A 134 23.46 -17.64 -3.45
C ASP A 134 23.59 -18.10 -4.92
N HIS A 135 24.04 -17.18 -5.78
CA HIS A 135 24.27 -17.44 -7.21
C HIS A 135 23.02 -17.96 -7.96
N GLY A 136 21.84 -17.36 -7.72
CA GLY A 136 20.59 -17.76 -8.37
C GLY A 136 19.89 -18.96 -7.73
N LYS A 137 20.29 -19.36 -6.52
CA LYS A 137 19.63 -20.40 -5.72
C LYS A 137 19.39 -19.92 -4.30
N ALA A 138 18.36 -20.44 -3.64
CA ALA A 138 18.16 -20.18 -2.22
C ALA A 138 19.38 -20.67 -1.41
N ASP A 139 19.93 -19.81 -0.55
CA ASP A 139 20.99 -20.18 0.39
C ASP A 139 20.38 -21.12 1.46
N PRO A 140 20.85 -22.38 1.58
CA PRO A 140 20.30 -23.33 2.55
C PRO A 140 20.33 -22.85 4.00
N ALA A 141 21.31 -22.01 4.37
CA ALA A 141 21.39 -21.45 5.71
C ALA A 141 20.29 -20.39 5.96
N ILE A 142 19.92 -19.65 4.93
CA ILE A 142 18.81 -18.68 4.97
C ILE A 142 17.46 -19.39 4.93
N THR A 143 17.30 -20.41 4.09
CA THR A 143 16.10 -21.26 4.10
C THR A 143 15.89 -21.85 5.50
N LYS A 144 16.94 -22.37 6.12
CA LYS A 144 16.87 -22.83 7.50
C LYS A 144 16.50 -21.71 8.49
N PHE A 145 17.05 -20.52 8.34
CA PHE A 145 16.69 -19.37 9.18
C PHE A 145 15.20 -19.02 9.03
N GLN A 146 14.65 -19.03 7.81
CA GLN A 146 13.23 -18.80 7.52
C GLN A 146 12.35 -19.87 8.17
N GLU A 147 12.73 -21.15 8.05
CA GLU A 147 12.05 -22.28 8.72
C GLU A 147 12.07 -22.13 10.25
N ASP A 148 13.23 -21.79 10.81
CA ASP A 148 13.38 -21.59 12.26
C ASP A 148 12.55 -20.38 12.74
N LEU A 149 12.44 -19.33 11.92
CA LEU A 149 11.63 -18.14 12.21
C LEU A 149 10.12 -18.45 12.19
N ARG A 150 9.65 -19.27 11.23
CA ARG A 150 8.26 -19.77 11.22
C ARG A 150 7.97 -20.64 12.43
N ALA A 151 8.85 -21.59 12.73
CA ALA A 151 8.71 -22.46 13.90
C ALA A 151 8.65 -21.66 15.21
N ALA A 152 9.44 -20.58 15.31
CA ALA A 152 9.44 -19.68 16.44
C ALA A 152 8.12 -18.90 16.62
N GLY A 153 7.25 -18.83 15.61
CA GLY A 153 5.97 -18.11 15.66
C GLY A 153 5.11 -18.47 16.87
N GLN A 154 5.07 -19.75 17.23
CA GLN A 154 4.30 -20.26 18.39
C GLN A 154 5.06 -20.20 19.72
N HIS A 155 6.35 -19.86 19.72
CA HIS A 155 7.14 -19.71 20.95
C HIS A 155 6.74 -18.45 21.70
N GLU A 156 6.81 -18.47 23.03
CA GLU A 156 6.63 -17.26 23.86
C GLU A 156 7.97 -16.63 24.21
N PHE A 157 8.14 -15.36 23.86
CA PHE A 157 9.30 -14.54 24.18
C PHE A 157 8.98 -13.58 25.33
N LYS A 158 9.63 -13.80 26.47
CA LYS A 158 9.44 -12.99 27.69
C LYS A 158 10.54 -11.93 27.78
N ALA A 159 10.20 -10.68 27.50
CA ALA A 159 11.12 -9.56 27.69
C ALA A 159 11.51 -9.38 29.17
N ASN A 160 10.55 -9.54 30.09
CA ASN A 160 10.75 -9.46 31.54
C ASN A 160 10.11 -10.69 32.24
N PRO A 161 10.84 -11.81 32.38
CA PRO A 161 10.31 -13.08 32.88
C PRO A 161 9.72 -13.03 34.29
N THR A 162 10.09 -12.03 35.09
CA THR A 162 9.63 -11.83 36.47
C THR A 162 8.34 -11.02 36.58
N GLU A 163 7.87 -10.39 35.50
CA GLU A 163 6.79 -9.39 35.54
C GLU A 163 5.53 -9.81 34.77
N SER A 164 5.65 -10.70 33.79
CA SER A 164 4.50 -11.20 33.03
C SER A 164 4.46 -12.73 33.03
N ALA A 165 3.28 -13.29 33.30
CA ALA A 165 3.06 -14.74 33.24
C ALA A 165 3.28 -15.27 31.80
N HIS A 166 2.97 -14.44 30.80
CA HIS A 166 3.04 -14.73 29.36
C HIS A 166 4.01 -13.79 28.63
N GLY A 167 4.72 -14.34 27.65
CA GLY A 167 5.50 -13.56 26.68
C GLY A 167 4.67 -13.16 25.47
N PHE A 168 5.24 -12.31 24.61
CA PHE A 168 4.72 -12.14 23.25
C PHE A 168 4.99 -13.43 22.47
N SER A 169 4.03 -13.85 21.65
CA SER A 169 4.28 -14.93 20.68
C SER A 169 5.33 -14.50 19.67
N GLY A 170 6.07 -15.45 19.10
CA GLY A 170 6.96 -15.19 17.98
C GLY A 170 6.23 -14.58 16.78
N TYR A 171 4.94 -14.87 16.60
CA TYR A 171 4.15 -14.20 15.56
C TYR A 171 4.05 -12.69 15.79
N GLN A 172 3.83 -12.25 17.04
CA GLN A 172 3.75 -10.82 17.38
C GLN A 172 5.08 -10.12 17.18
N VAL A 173 6.17 -10.74 17.66
CA VAL A 173 7.52 -10.17 17.57
C VAL A 173 8.05 -10.20 16.13
N GLY A 174 7.78 -11.28 15.41
CA GLY A 174 8.17 -11.46 14.01
C GLY A 174 7.43 -10.50 13.09
N ALA A 175 6.10 -10.42 13.20
CA ALA A 175 5.30 -9.51 12.39
C ALA A 175 5.67 -8.04 12.58
N SER A 176 6.05 -7.63 13.80
CA SER A 176 6.51 -6.26 14.03
C SER A 176 7.87 -5.95 13.38
N LEU A 177 8.71 -6.95 13.14
CA LEU A 177 9.94 -6.78 12.34
C LEU A 177 9.63 -6.83 10.85
N MET A 178 8.68 -7.67 10.42
CA MET A 178 8.31 -7.83 9.02
C MET A 178 7.54 -6.65 8.45
N SER A 179 6.86 -5.87 9.29
CA SER A 179 6.29 -4.58 8.89
C SER A 179 7.33 -3.56 8.43
N GLN A 180 8.63 -3.92 8.42
CA GLN A 180 9.72 -3.11 7.94
C GLN A 180 10.43 -3.80 6.78
N GLY A 181 10.57 -3.07 5.67
CA GLY A 181 11.35 -3.50 4.52
C GLY A 181 10.65 -4.55 3.66
N LYS A 182 11.40 -5.14 2.73
CA LYS A 182 10.91 -6.14 1.78
C LYS A 182 11.41 -7.52 2.18
N TRP A 183 10.51 -8.50 2.16
CA TRP A 183 10.75 -9.87 2.61
C TRP A 183 10.48 -10.87 1.48
N ASP A 184 11.01 -12.08 1.61
CA ASP A 184 10.82 -13.12 0.61
C ASP A 184 9.35 -13.52 0.46
N THR A 185 8.88 -13.60 -0.78
CA THR A 185 7.48 -13.88 -1.13
C THR A 185 7.02 -15.22 -0.58
N ASN A 186 7.78 -16.30 -0.81
CA ASN A 186 7.39 -17.64 -0.37
C ASN A 186 7.34 -17.72 1.15
N PHE A 187 8.29 -17.09 1.83
CA PHE A 187 8.27 -16.99 3.29
C PHE A 187 7.05 -16.23 3.81
N LEU A 188 6.63 -15.13 3.16
CA LEU A 188 5.42 -14.41 3.56
C LEU A 188 4.16 -15.25 3.33
N GLN A 189 4.07 -16.04 2.25
CA GLN A 189 2.96 -16.99 2.04
C GLN A 189 2.88 -17.98 3.21
N ASP A 190 3.99 -18.70 3.42
CA ASP A 190 4.13 -19.73 4.43
C ASP A 190 3.87 -19.21 5.85
N TYR A 191 4.38 -18.01 6.17
CA TYR A 191 4.16 -17.37 7.46
C TYR A 191 2.69 -16.96 7.65
N GLY A 192 2.06 -16.40 6.62
CA GLY A 192 0.65 -16.00 6.66
C GLY A 192 -0.29 -17.19 6.87
N ASP A 193 -0.04 -18.30 6.17
CA ASP A 193 -0.75 -19.57 6.34
C ASP A 193 -0.64 -20.10 7.76
N ASP A 194 0.58 -20.11 8.31
CA ASP A 194 0.84 -20.53 9.68
C ASP A 194 0.14 -19.61 10.69
N LEU A 195 0.11 -18.30 10.42
CA LEU A 195 -0.53 -17.29 11.26
C LEU A 195 -2.05 -17.44 11.28
N ILE A 196 -2.71 -17.55 10.11
CA ILE A 196 -4.15 -17.81 10.00
C ILE A 196 -4.49 -19.13 10.70
N SER A 197 -3.69 -20.17 10.47
CA SER A 197 -3.86 -21.46 11.12
C SER A 197 -3.76 -21.36 12.64
N ALA A 198 -2.77 -20.63 13.17
CA ALA A 198 -2.61 -20.43 14.61
C ALA A 198 -3.79 -19.67 15.22
N GLU A 199 -4.24 -18.59 14.57
CA GLU A 199 -5.39 -17.79 15.00
C GLU A 199 -6.69 -18.60 14.98
N ARG A 200 -6.97 -19.32 13.88
CA ARG A 200 -8.18 -20.16 13.74
C ARG A 200 -8.18 -21.29 14.76
N HIS A 201 -7.06 -21.98 14.99
CA HIS A 201 -6.99 -23.01 16.03
C HIS A 201 -7.15 -22.42 17.44
N GLY A 202 -6.57 -21.25 17.72
CA GLY A 202 -6.67 -20.56 19.01
C GLY A 202 -8.08 -20.03 19.32
N THR A 203 -8.86 -19.75 18.29
CA THR A 203 -10.23 -19.22 18.39
C THR A 203 -11.31 -20.31 18.27
N SER A 204 -10.99 -21.46 17.67
CA SER A 204 -11.89 -22.61 17.51
C SER A 204 -12.01 -23.46 18.77
N GLY A 205 -13.22 -23.93 19.09
CA GLY A 205 -13.46 -24.91 20.17
C GLY A 205 -13.73 -24.36 21.58
N GLY A 206 -13.88 -23.03 21.74
CA GLY A 206 -14.15 -22.44 23.07
C GLY A 206 -14.58 -20.96 23.14
N GLY A 207 -14.73 -20.24 22.01
CA GLY A 207 -15.41 -18.94 21.97
C GLY A 207 -14.56 -17.69 22.24
N GLN A 208 -13.22 -17.75 22.10
CA GLN A 208 -12.38 -16.55 22.21
C GLN A 208 -12.26 -15.84 20.86
N ARG A 209 -12.39 -14.52 20.86
CA ARG A 209 -12.10 -13.65 19.71
C ARG A 209 -10.58 -13.53 19.52
N PRO A 210 -10.08 -13.18 18.32
CA PRO A 210 -8.67 -12.90 18.09
C PRO A 210 -8.04 -12.00 19.16
N GLU A 211 -8.79 -10.99 19.60
CA GLU A 211 -8.39 -10.07 20.69
C GLU A 211 -8.01 -10.82 21.99
N ALA A 212 -8.86 -11.72 22.45
CA ALA A 212 -8.64 -12.48 23.68
C ALA A 212 -7.47 -13.48 23.52
N PHE A 213 -7.33 -14.08 22.35
CA PHE A 213 -6.24 -15.00 22.04
C PHE A 213 -4.89 -14.28 22.03
N TRP A 214 -4.77 -13.19 21.27
CA TRP A 214 -3.52 -12.47 21.09
C TRP A 214 -3.11 -11.62 22.29
N SER A 215 -4.05 -11.19 23.14
CA SER A 215 -3.75 -10.56 24.43
C SER A 215 -3.48 -11.56 25.56
N ALA A 216 -3.62 -12.87 25.30
CA ALA A 216 -3.65 -13.92 26.33
C ALA A 216 -4.59 -13.55 27.49
N GLY A 217 -5.82 -13.13 27.16
CA GLY A 217 -6.82 -12.68 28.13
C GLY A 217 -6.41 -11.40 28.88
N ASN A 218 -5.87 -10.40 28.17
CA ASN A 218 -5.36 -9.12 28.71
C ASN A 218 -4.15 -9.24 29.65
N THR A 219 -3.39 -10.35 29.59
CA THR A 219 -2.19 -10.54 30.41
C THR A 219 -0.91 -10.07 29.73
N ARG A 220 -0.95 -9.82 28.42
CA ARG A 220 0.14 -9.21 27.65
C ARG A 220 0.02 -7.68 27.67
N SER A 221 1.15 -7.00 27.86
CA SER A 221 1.23 -5.54 27.79
C SER A 221 2.04 -5.14 26.55
N PRO A 222 1.58 -4.19 25.72
CA PRO A 222 2.31 -3.70 24.54
C PRO A 222 3.65 -3.01 24.86
N GLY A 223 3.96 -2.80 26.15
CA GLY A 223 5.13 -2.05 26.58
C GLY A 223 5.00 -0.54 26.32
N LEU A 224 5.98 0.22 26.81
CA LEU A 224 5.96 1.70 26.76
C LEU A 224 6.09 2.26 25.35
N ALA A 225 6.78 1.54 24.47
CA ALA A 225 7.02 1.97 23.10
C ALA A 225 5.96 1.45 22.11
N ASN A 226 5.12 0.48 22.53
CA ASN A 226 4.10 -0.16 21.69
C ASN A 226 4.63 -0.62 20.33
N MET A 227 5.85 -1.15 20.31
CA MET A 227 6.56 -1.52 19.09
C MET A 227 6.29 -2.96 18.64
N VAL A 228 5.77 -3.78 19.55
CA VAL A 228 5.29 -5.13 19.26
C VAL A 228 3.77 -5.09 19.46
N PRO A 229 3.00 -4.85 18.38
CA PRO A 229 1.55 -4.79 18.46
C PRO A 229 0.99 -6.12 18.99
N LEU A 230 -0.10 -6.06 19.74
CA LEU A 230 -0.70 -7.28 20.27
C LEU A 230 -1.28 -8.14 19.14
N ASP A 231 -1.84 -7.57 18.08
CA ASP A 231 -2.32 -8.35 16.95
C ASP A 231 -1.22 -8.48 15.87
N PRO A 232 -0.64 -9.68 15.66
CA PRO A 232 0.39 -9.91 14.64
C PRO A 232 -0.13 -9.73 13.21
N MET A 233 -1.44 -9.80 12.97
CA MET A 233 -1.99 -9.65 11.63
C MET A 233 -1.74 -8.24 11.06
N ASN A 234 -1.66 -7.21 11.91
CA ASN A 234 -1.33 -5.85 11.47
C ASN A 234 0.06 -5.77 10.86
N GLY A 235 1.08 -6.27 11.58
CA GLY A 235 2.45 -6.25 11.09
C GLY A 235 2.67 -7.16 9.87
N PHE A 236 1.90 -8.24 9.76
CA PHE A 236 1.91 -9.09 8.57
C PHE A 236 1.23 -8.40 7.38
N ALA A 237 0.10 -7.72 7.58
CA ALA A 237 -0.56 -6.97 6.52
C ALA A 237 0.30 -5.80 6.02
N ASP A 238 1.03 -5.09 6.90
CA ASP A 238 2.05 -4.13 6.48
C ASP A 238 3.18 -4.78 5.67
N ALA A 239 3.63 -5.98 6.07
CA ALA A 239 4.61 -6.73 5.31
C ALA A 239 4.11 -7.05 3.89
N LEU A 240 2.85 -7.48 3.73
CA LEU A 240 2.23 -7.64 2.42
C LEU A 240 2.15 -6.29 1.67
N GLY A 241 1.79 -5.21 2.36
CA GLY A 241 1.77 -3.84 1.83
C GLY A 241 3.10 -3.42 1.19
N HIS A 242 4.24 -3.83 1.76
CA HIS A 242 5.55 -3.53 1.17
C HIS A 242 5.97 -4.48 0.04
N ASN A 243 5.30 -5.63 -0.13
CA ASN A 243 5.69 -6.72 -1.03
C ASN A 243 4.53 -7.10 -1.99
N PRO A 244 4.39 -6.40 -3.14
CA PRO A 244 3.22 -6.51 -4.01
C PRO A 244 2.95 -7.91 -4.57
N GLU A 245 3.99 -8.62 -5.00
CA GLU A 245 3.87 -10.00 -5.48
C GLU A 245 3.35 -10.93 -4.38
N ALA A 246 3.91 -10.81 -3.18
CA ALA A 246 3.46 -11.59 -2.03
C ALA A 246 2.03 -11.24 -1.63
N SER A 247 1.66 -9.96 -1.66
CA SER A 247 0.29 -9.53 -1.37
C SER A 247 -0.71 -10.12 -2.38
N THR A 248 -0.40 -10.03 -3.67
CA THR A 248 -1.25 -10.60 -4.74
C THR A 248 -1.46 -12.11 -4.53
N GLU A 249 -0.36 -12.85 -4.38
CA GLU A 249 -0.41 -14.31 -4.23
C GLU A 249 -1.10 -14.73 -2.93
N PHE A 250 -0.88 -14.00 -1.84
CA PHE A 250 -1.48 -14.32 -0.56
C PHE A 250 -2.99 -14.06 -0.57
N LEU A 251 -3.41 -12.89 -1.03
CA LEU A 251 -4.82 -12.47 -1.00
C LEU A 251 -5.68 -13.22 -2.02
N THR A 252 -5.10 -13.73 -3.10
CA THR A 252 -5.78 -14.66 -4.03
C THR A 252 -5.64 -16.13 -3.63
N GLY A 253 -4.93 -16.38 -2.52
CA GLY A 253 -4.60 -17.69 -2.00
C GLY A 253 -5.60 -18.20 -0.96
N SER A 254 -5.32 -19.41 -0.48
CA SER A 254 -6.11 -20.05 0.56
C SER A 254 -5.27 -21.09 1.30
N THR A 255 -5.57 -21.29 2.57
CA THR A 255 -4.93 -22.32 3.40
C THR A 255 -5.95 -23.34 3.89
N THR A 256 -5.49 -24.49 4.38
CA THR A 256 -6.36 -25.54 4.96
C THR A 256 -6.14 -25.61 6.46
N VAL A 257 -7.16 -25.23 7.23
CA VAL A 257 -7.14 -25.32 8.70
C VAL A 257 -8.01 -26.49 9.12
N GLY A 258 -7.39 -27.55 9.63
CA GLY A 258 -8.09 -28.81 9.93
C GLY A 258 -8.66 -29.45 8.65
N ASN A 259 -9.99 -29.42 8.49
CA ASN A 259 -10.68 -29.94 7.31
C ASN A 259 -11.39 -28.83 6.50
N GLU A 260 -11.14 -27.57 6.83
CA GLU A 260 -11.80 -26.41 6.22
C GLU A 260 -10.80 -25.66 5.34
N LYS A 261 -11.21 -25.34 4.11
CA LYS A 261 -10.47 -24.42 3.24
C LYS A 261 -10.82 -23.00 3.68
N VAL A 262 -9.82 -22.21 4.05
CA VAL A 262 -9.95 -20.81 4.43
C VAL A 262 -9.41 -19.97 3.31
N ASP A 263 -10.29 -19.23 2.63
CA ASP A 263 -9.91 -18.22 1.65
C ASP A 263 -9.34 -17.00 2.37
N HIS A 264 -8.17 -16.51 1.93
CA HIS A 264 -7.46 -15.47 2.68
C HIS A 264 -8.15 -14.12 2.63
N LEU A 265 -8.65 -13.71 1.46
CA LEU A 265 -9.36 -12.46 1.31
C LEU A 265 -10.67 -12.47 2.10
N ASP A 266 -11.47 -13.53 1.95
CA ASP A 266 -12.73 -13.66 2.70
C ASP A 266 -12.47 -13.69 4.20
N TYR A 267 -11.45 -14.42 4.65
CA TYR A 267 -11.09 -14.45 6.05
C TYR A 267 -10.76 -13.05 6.58
N LEU A 268 -9.85 -12.34 5.93
CA LEU A 268 -9.36 -11.04 6.41
C LEU A 268 -10.40 -9.94 6.28
N LEU A 269 -11.19 -9.93 5.21
CA LEU A 269 -12.12 -8.85 4.91
C LEU A 269 -13.49 -9.05 5.56
N LYS A 270 -14.01 -10.29 5.58
CA LYS A 270 -15.38 -10.61 6.02
C LYS A 270 -15.42 -11.32 7.38
N GLU A 271 -14.66 -12.40 7.55
CA GLU A 271 -14.87 -13.33 8.67
C GLU A 271 -14.14 -12.89 9.96
N ARG A 272 -12.94 -12.34 9.82
CA ARG A 272 -12.05 -12.01 10.94
C ARG A 272 -12.61 -10.84 11.73
N GLN A 273 -12.74 -11.04 13.04
CA GLN A 273 -13.01 -9.96 13.98
C GLN A 273 -11.69 -9.31 14.39
N TRP A 274 -11.30 -8.26 13.67
CA TRP A 274 -10.06 -7.53 13.93
C TRP A 274 -10.06 -6.92 15.35
N PRO A 275 -9.03 -7.19 16.17
CA PRO A 275 -8.83 -6.49 17.44
C PRO A 275 -8.67 -4.98 17.25
N GLU A 276 -9.35 -4.20 18.07
CA GLU A 276 -9.33 -2.73 18.01
C GLU A 276 -8.53 -2.12 19.16
N GLY A 277 -7.87 -1.00 18.88
CA GLY A 277 -7.18 -0.16 19.84
C GLY A 277 -5.67 -0.10 19.59
N GLY A 278 -5.06 1.04 19.93
CA GLY A 278 -3.65 1.29 19.61
C GLY A 278 -2.67 0.24 20.16
N ALA A 279 -3.00 -0.47 21.25
CA ALA A 279 -2.18 -1.57 21.76
C ALA A 279 -2.15 -2.79 20.80
N TYR A 280 -3.22 -3.02 20.04
CA TYR A 280 -3.34 -4.11 19.08
C TYR A 280 -2.75 -3.77 17.73
N THR A 281 -2.94 -2.54 17.27
CA THR A 281 -2.46 -2.08 15.96
C THR A 281 -1.03 -1.55 15.98
N GLY A 282 -0.56 -1.07 17.14
CA GLY A 282 0.68 -0.29 17.22
C GLY A 282 0.45 1.21 16.95
N ASP A 283 -0.75 1.60 16.51
CA ASP A 283 -1.12 2.97 16.18
C ASP A 283 -2.40 3.42 16.90
N ALA A 284 -2.24 4.35 17.84
CA ALA A 284 -3.39 4.91 18.57
C ALA A 284 -4.27 5.84 17.72
N LYS A 285 -3.78 6.32 16.57
CA LYS A 285 -4.56 7.15 15.63
C LYS A 285 -5.37 6.30 14.66
N ASN A 286 -4.85 5.13 14.33
CA ASN A 286 -5.50 4.11 13.51
C ASN A 286 -5.75 2.88 14.39
N PRO A 287 -6.74 2.97 15.32
CA PRO A 287 -7.03 1.88 16.24
C PRO A 287 -7.69 0.68 15.54
N SER A 288 -8.13 0.86 14.30
CA SER A 288 -8.62 -0.20 13.43
C SER A 288 -7.44 -0.90 12.76
N GLY A 289 -7.39 -2.22 12.80
CA GLY A 289 -6.39 -2.97 12.05
C GLY A 289 -6.63 -3.02 10.54
N TYR A 290 -7.80 -2.52 10.08
CA TYR A 290 -8.16 -2.56 8.67
C TYR A 290 -7.33 -1.62 7.79
N ASP A 291 -6.74 -0.55 8.34
CA ASP A 291 -5.81 0.33 7.61
C ASP A 291 -4.63 -0.48 7.02
N HIS A 292 -4.04 -1.37 7.84
CA HIS A 292 -2.99 -2.28 7.41
C HIS A 292 -3.45 -3.29 6.35
N LEU A 293 -4.70 -3.76 6.44
CA LEU A 293 -5.30 -4.59 5.38
C LEU A 293 -5.47 -3.78 4.08
N GLY A 294 -5.87 -2.52 4.18
CA GLY A 294 -5.93 -1.57 3.06
C GLY A 294 -4.60 -1.47 2.34
N HIS A 295 -3.49 -1.29 3.07
CA HIS A 295 -2.14 -1.28 2.51
C HIS A 295 -1.80 -2.57 1.75
N ALA A 296 -2.17 -3.72 2.29
CA ALA A 296 -1.97 -5.01 1.62
C ALA A 296 -2.78 -5.08 0.31
N LEU A 297 -4.06 -4.72 0.35
CA LEU A 297 -4.95 -4.71 -0.82
C LEU A 297 -4.46 -3.74 -1.91
N GLU A 298 -4.05 -2.53 -1.54
CA GLU A 298 -3.46 -1.56 -2.47
C GLU A 298 -2.21 -2.13 -3.13
N SER A 299 -1.34 -2.76 -2.33
CA SER A 299 -0.10 -3.33 -2.84
C SER A 299 -0.34 -4.50 -3.79
N GLY A 300 -1.22 -5.42 -3.40
CA GLY A 300 -1.57 -6.60 -4.20
C GLY A 300 -2.22 -6.23 -5.52
N THR A 301 -3.16 -5.30 -5.54
CA THR A 301 -3.88 -4.95 -6.77
C THR A 301 -3.08 -4.05 -7.70
N THR A 302 -2.31 -3.08 -7.18
CA THR A 302 -1.57 -2.12 -8.02
C THR A 302 -0.19 -2.64 -8.44
N GLY A 303 0.32 -3.68 -7.77
CA GLY A 303 1.68 -4.17 -8.02
C GLY A 303 2.78 -3.26 -7.48
N ARG A 304 2.45 -2.30 -6.60
CA ARG A 304 3.39 -1.30 -6.04
C ARG A 304 3.29 -1.28 -4.53
N SER A 305 4.40 -1.06 -3.83
CA SER A 305 4.34 -0.89 -2.38
C SER A 305 3.46 0.31 -2.03
N TYR A 306 2.56 0.18 -1.06
CA TYR A 306 1.58 1.23 -0.70
C TYR A 306 2.26 2.56 -0.29
N ASP A 307 3.46 2.45 0.28
CA ASP A 307 4.27 3.57 0.77
C ASP A 307 5.26 4.12 -0.26
N ASP A 308 5.32 3.52 -1.47
CA ASP A 308 6.16 3.99 -2.57
C ASP A 308 5.34 4.83 -3.55
N VAL A 309 5.12 6.10 -3.16
CA VAL A 309 4.30 7.05 -3.93
C VAL A 309 4.91 7.39 -5.31
N ASP A 310 6.23 7.26 -5.46
CA ASP A 310 6.98 7.60 -6.67
C ASP A 310 7.21 6.37 -7.56
N ALA A 311 6.74 5.18 -7.16
CA ALA A 311 6.84 3.97 -7.96
C ALA A 311 6.16 4.15 -9.33
N GLU A 312 6.89 3.78 -10.37
CA GLU A 312 6.36 3.70 -11.74
C GLU A 312 5.14 2.76 -11.80
N PRO A 313 4.11 3.08 -12.59
CA PRO A 313 2.97 2.19 -12.74
C PRO A 313 3.36 0.79 -13.24
N VAL A 314 2.75 -0.23 -12.65
CA VAL A 314 2.97 -1.64 -13.02
C VAL A 314 1.76 -2.14 -13.77
N LYS A 315 1.99 -2.78 -14.93
CA LYS A 315 0.88 -3.37 -15.71
C LYS A 315 0.18 -4.45 -14.88
N HIS A 316 -1.14 -4.40 -14.84
CA HIS A 316 -1.95 -5.35 -14.08
C HIS A 316 -1.80 -6.76 -14.69
N SER A 317 -1.44 -7.75 -13.85
CA SER A 317 -1.47 -9.15 -14.24
C SER A 317 -2.87 -9.73 -14.02
N ALA A 318 -3.14 -10.93 -14.53
CA ALA A 318 -4.44 -11.57 -14.38
C ALA A 318 -4.83 -11.81 -12.92
N GLU A 319 -3.85 -12.13 -12.06
CA GLU A 319 -4.05 -12.34 -10.63
C GLU A 319 -4.39 -11.03 -9.92
N ARG A 320 -3.76 -9.92 -10.31
CA ARG A 320 -4.03 -8.59 -9.73
C ARG A 320 -5.40 -8.06 -10.16
N ALA A 321 -5.74 -8.24 -11.43
CA ALA A 321 -7.04 -7.90 -11.99
C ALA A 321 -8.16 -8.73 -11.34
N ALA A 322 -7.93 -10.03 -11.10
CA ALA A 322 -8.85 -10.89 -10.35
C ALA A 322 -9.01 -10.44 -8.88
N LEU A 323 -7.91 -10.10 -8.20
CA LEU A 323 -7.99 -9.56 -6.84
C LEU A 323 -8.81 -8.26 -6.79
N MET A 324 -8.61 -7.36 -7.76
CA MET A 324 -9.39 -6.13 -7.86
C MET A 324 -10.88 -6.41 -8.08
N HIS A 325 -11.21 -7.36 -8.96
CA HIS A 325 -12.57 -7.84 -9.15
C HIS A 325 -13.20 -8.33 -7.84
N ASP A 326 -12.51 -9.23 -7.13
CA ASP A 326 -13.03 -9.87 -5.92
C ASP A 326 -13.23 -8.86 -4.77
N VAL A 327 -12.36 -7.85 -4.68
CA VAL A 327 -12.51 -6.75 -3.72
C VAL A 327 -13.73 -5.89 -4.05
N VAL A 328 -13.88 -5.47 -5.31
CA VAL A 328 -15.02 -4.66 -5.76
C VAL A 328 -16.33 -5.42 -5.60
N ASP A 329 -16.36 -6.70 -5.94
CA ASP A 329 -17.56 -7.54 -5.77
C ASP A 329 -17.90 -7.70 -4.28
N THR A 330 -16.91 -8.08 -3.46
CA THR A 330 -17.08 -8.26 -2.02
C THR A 330 -17.63 -7.02 -1.33
N VAL A 331 -16.98 -5.88 -1.53
CA VAL A 331 -17.35 -4.62 -0.87
C VAL A 331 -18.61 -4.05 -1.52
N GLY A 332 -18.76 -4.17 -2.83
CA GLY A 332 -19.90 -3.67 -3.58
C GLY A 332 -21.22 -4.39 -3.27
N VAL A 333 -21.16 -5.68 -2.93
CA VAL A 333 -22.34 -6.45 -2.48
C VAL A 333 -22.73 -6.10 -1.04
N GLN A 334 -21.78 -5.64 -0.21
CA GLN A 334 -22.00 -5.25 1.20
C GLN A 334 -21.32 -3.91 1.50
N PRO A 335 -21.74 -2.79 0.88
CA PRO A 335 -21.07 -1.49 1.03
C PRO A 335 -21.09 -0.96 2.47
N GLU A 336 -22.07 -1.36 3.27
CA GLU A 336 -22.18 -1.06 4.70
C GLU A 336 -20.97 -1.54 5.50
N ILE A 337 -20.23 -2.53 4.98
CA ILE A 337 -19.00 -3.03 5.58
C ILE A 337 -17.96 -1.91 5.74
N LEU A 338 -17.96 -0.90 4.86
CA LEU A 338 -17.06 0.24 4.96
C LEU A 338 -17.59 1.37 5.84
N THR A 339 -18.79 1.27 6.41
CA THR A 339 -19.36 2.26 7.33
C THR A 339 -19.39 1.80 8.79
N GLU A 340 -19.05 0.53 9.05
CA GLU A 340 -19.13 -0.08 10.37
C GLU A 340 -17.83 -0.78 10.79
N GLY A 341 -17.58 -0.86 12.10
CA GLY A 341 -16.52 -1.70 12.66
C GLY A 341 -15.08 -1.34 12.23
N GLY A 342 -14.81 -0.04 12.02
CA GLY A 342 -13.47 0.49 11.75
C GLY A 342 -12.93 0.24 10.33
N ARG A 343 -13.71 -0.37 9.44
CA ARG A 343 -13.31 -0.68 8.05
C ARG A 343 -13.33 0.52 7.12
N ASP A 344 -13.90 1.63 7.56
CA ASP A 344 -13.75 2.94 6.93
C ASP A 344 -12.27 3.34 6.77
N ALA A 345 -11.39 2.81 7.65
CA ALA A 345 -9.94 2.98 7.57
C ALA A 345 -9.30 2.36 6.32
N MET A 346 -10.00 1.58 5.49
CA MET A 346 -9.46 1.08 4.21
C MET A 346 -9.78 1.99 3.02
N ARG A 347 -10.66 2.99 3.20
CA ARG A 347 -11.28 3.70 2.07
C ARG A 347 -10.25 4.45 1.23
N ASP A 348 -9.21 5.01 1.84
CA ASP A 348 -8.11 5.69 1.15
C ASP A 348 -7.36 4.70 0.22
N SER A 349 -7.01 3.52 0.74
CA SER A 349 -6.34 2.45 -0.03
C SER A 349 -7.25 1.94 -1.15
N LEU A 350 -8.54 1.72 -0.88
CA LEU A 350 -9.52 1.34 -1.90
C LEU A 350 -9.70 2.44 -2.96
N GLY A 351 -9.61 3.70 -2.58
CA GLY A 351 -9.61 4.85 -3.48
C GLY A 351 -8.40 4.87 -4.39
N ASN A 352 -7.22 4.62 -3.83
CA ASN A 352 -5.96 4.47 -4.57
C ASN A 352 -6.05 3.31 -5.59
N MET A 353 -6.57 2.15 -5.17
CA MET A 353 -6.81 1.01 -6.06
C MET A 353 -7.75 1.38 -7.21
N THR A 354 -8.85 2.06 -6.91
CA THR A 354 -9.83 2.51 -7.90
C THR A 354 -9.22 3.48 -8.90
N ALA A 355 -8.38 4.41 -8.43
CA ALA A 355 -7.67 5.36 -9.29
C ALA A 355 -6.67 4.65 -10.24
N ASP A 356 -6.00 3.60 -9.77
CA ASP A 356 -5.08 2.77 -10.58
C ASP A 356 -5.84 1.97 -11.66
N TYR A 357 -7.04 1.49 -11.36
CA TYR A 357 -7.92 0.75 -12.29
C TYR A 357 -8.94 1.63 -13.04
N MET A 358 -8.73 2.95 -13.12
CA MET A 358 -9.74 3.88 -13.66
C MET A 358 -10.22 3.54 -15.08
N ALA A 359 -9.33 3.03 -15.94
CA ALA A 359 -9.71 2.59 -17.28
C ALA A 359 -10.75 1.45 -17.24
N ASP A 360 -10.59 0.50 -16.33
CA ASP A 360 -11.47 -0.65 -16.12
C ASP A 360 -12.83 -0.21 -15.57
N PHE A 361 -12.86 0.73 -14.61
CA PHE A 361 -14.11 1.31 -14.10
C PHE A 361 -14.89 2.04 -15.20
N GLN A 362 -14.21 2.84 -16.03
CA GLN A 362 -14.86 3.49 -17.17
C GLN A 362 -15.30 2.45 -18.22
N ALA A 363 -14.49 1.42 -18.46
CA ALA A 363 -14.84 0.38 -19.42
C ALA A 363 -16.07 -0.43 -18.99
N ALA A 364 -16.25 -0.69 -17.69
CA ALA A 364 -17.41 -1.36 -17.13
C ALA A 364 -18.72 -0.56 -17.33
N VAL A 365 -18.66 0.77 -17.34
CA VAL A 365 -19.83 1.61 -17.67
C VAL A 365 -20.20 1.50 -19.15
N GLY A 366 -19.20 1.49 -20.04
CA GLY A 366 -19.45 1.34 -21.47
C GLY A 366 -18.16 1.36 -22.31
N ASN A 367 -17.91 0.26 -23.02
CA ASN A 367 -16.74 0.12 -23.91
C ASN A 367 -17.03 -0.74 -25.15
N GLU A 368 -18.25 -0.67 -25.70
CA GLU A 368 -18.67 -1.52 -26.83
C GLU A 368 -17.75 -1.39 -28.07
N GLN A 369 -17.12 -0.22 -28.24
CA GLN A 369 -16.21 0.06 -29.36
C GLN A 369 -14.74 -0.29 -29.07
N GLY A 370 -14.40 -0.72 -27.85
CA GLY A 370 -13.04 -1.10 -27.45
C GLY A 370 -12.05 0.07 -27.42
N THR A 371 -12.55 1.31 -27.28
CA THR A 371 -11.71 2.53 -27.26
C THR A 371 -10.98 2.68 -25.93
N ILE A 372 -11.62 2.27 -24.83
CA ILE A 372 -11.05 2.28 -23.48
C ILE A 372 -10.19 1.02 -23.35
N VAL A 373 -8.91 1.19 -23.03
CA VAL A 373 -7.95 0.08 -22.96
C VAL A 373 -7.40 0.02 -21.55
N PRO A 374 -7.60 -1.12 -20.83
CA PRO A 374 -7.00 -1.36 -19.52
C PRO A 374 -5.47 -1.27 -19.53
N PHE A 375 -4.89 -1.01 -18.36
CA PHE A 375 -3.44 -0.97 -18.20
C PHE A 375 -2.88 -2.35 -17.82
N GLY A 376 -2.98 -3.30 -18.76
CA GLY A 376 -2.62 -4.70 -18.50
C GLY A 376 -3.83 -5.59 -18.74
N GLU A 377 -4.06 -6.54 -17.83
CA GLU A 377 -5.26 -7.38 -17.85
C GLU A 377 -6.48 -6.61 -17.30
N ASP A 378 -7.64 -6.85 -17.91
CA ASP A 378 -8.92 -6.27 -17.51
C ASP A 378 -9.45 -6.92 -16.21
N ALA A 379 -9.79 -6.11 -15.21
CA ALA A 379 -10.43 -6.58 -13.98
C ALA A 379 -11.84 -7.15 -14.22
N ARG A 380 -12.47 -6.87 -15.37
CA ARG A 380 -13.79 -7.37 -15.76
C ARG A 380 -14.84 -7.08 -14.68
N LEU A 381 -14.90 -5.81 -14.26
CA LEU A 381 -15.78 -5.37 -13.18
C LEU A 381 -17.26 -5.46 -13.59
N ASP A 382 -18.09 -5.96 -12.68
CA ASP A 382 -19.54 -5.99 -12.87
C ASP A 382 -20.21 -4.67 -12.46
N THR A 383 -21.19 -4.24 -13.24
CA THR A 383 -21.85 -2.94 -13.02
C THR A 383 -22.64 -2.84 -11.73
N ALA A 384 -23.17 -3.97 -11.25
CA ALA A 384 -24.00 -4.03 -10.05
C ALA A 384 -23.22 -3.75 -8.76
N PRO A 385 -22.09 -4.42 -8.47
CA PRO A 385 -21.32 -4.17 -7.25
C PRO A 385 -20.48 -2.89 -7.29
N PHE A 386 -19.98 -2.45 -8.47
CA PHE A 386 -19.04 -1.33 -8.46
C PHE A 386 -19.70 0.00 -8.04
N GLN A 387 -20.99 0.24 -8.31
CA GLN A 387 -21.62 1.51 -7.93
C GLN A 387 -21.73 1.67 -6.41
N PRO A 388 -22.28 0.69 -5.65
CA PRO A 388 -22.26 0.75 -4.19
C PRO A 388 -20.85 0.85 -3.62
N PHE A 389 -19.89 0.14 -4.23
CA PHE A 389 -18.47 0.25 -3.89
C PHE A 389 -17.94 1.69 -4.02
N LEU A 390 -18.10 2.33 -5.18
CA LEU A 390 -17.67 3.73 -5.41
C LEU A 390 -18.39 4.70 -4.46
N SER A 391 -19.68 4.45 -4.18
CA SER A 391 -20.46 5.27 -3.27
C SER A 391 -19.93 5.20 -1.83
N ALA A 392 -19.54 4.02 -1.35
CA ALA A 392 -18.98 3.83 -0.02
C ALA A 392 -17.55 4.37 0.08
N VAL A 393 -16.69 4.07 -0.91
CA VAL A 393 -15.29 4.52 -0.96
C VAL A 393 -15.20 6.04 -1.11
N GLY A 394 -16.04 6.65 -1.95
CA GLY A 394 -16.03 8.09 -2.22
C GLY A 394 -16.49 8.99 -1.06
N GLN A 395 -16.95 8.41 0.05
CA GLN A 395 -17.21 9.14 1.29
C GLN A 395 -15.92 9.57 1.99
N ASP A 396 -14.79 8.95 1.66
CA ASP A 396 -13.47 9.39 2.13
C ASP A 396 -12.92 10.51 1.22
N PRO A 397 -12.48 11.66 1.78
CA PRO A 397 -11.94 12.77 1.00
C PRO A 397 -10.72 12.43 0.14
N ASP A 398 -9.79 11.63 0.65
CA ASP A 398 -8.55 11.29 -0.04
C ASP A 398 -8.84 10.30 -1.18
N ALA A 399 -9.69 9.30 -0.92
CA ALA A 399 -10.20 8.38 -1.93
C ALA A 399 -10.95 9.12 -3.05
N TYR A 400 -11.83 10.05 -2.69
CA TYR A 400 -12.55 10.88 -3.66
C TYR A 400 -11.60 11.69 -4.54
N ALA A 401 -10.57 12.30 -3.94
CA ALA A 401 -9.58 13.09 -4.67
C ALA A 401 -8.79 12.21 -5.65
N ALA A 402 -8.31 11.05 -5.20
CA ALA A 402 -7.59 10.09 -6.05
C ALA A 402 -8.43 9.64 -7.25
N ILE A 403 -9.66 9.19 -7.01
CA ILE A 403 -10.59 8.69 -8.03
C ILE A 403 -10.94 9.80 -9.02
N THR A 404 -11.30 10.99 -8.54
CA THR A 404 -11.75 12.11 -9.40
C THR A 404 -10.61 12.60 -10.29
N GLN A 405 -9.39 12.68 -9.77
CA GLN A 405 -8.24 13.12 -10.57
C GLN A 405 -7.83 12.07 -11.61
N ALA A 406 -7.84 10.79 -11.24
CA ALA A 406 -7.58 9.69 -12.17
C ALA A 406 -8.64 9.63 -13.28
N GLU A 407 -9.93 9.81 -12.94
CA GLU A 407 -11.03 9.88 -13.90
C GLU A 407 -10.79 10.97 -14.94
N GLN A 408 -10.52 12.20 -14.49
CA GLN A 408 -10.30 13.34 -15.38
C GLN A 408 -9.08 13.15 -16.28
N ALA A 409 -7.98 12.65 -15.72
CA ALA A 409 -6.76 12.35 -16.47
C ALA A 409 -7.02 11.27 -17.53
N ASN A 410 -7.65 10.15 -17.16
CA ASN A 410 -7.95 9.06 -18.08
C ASN A 410 -8.90 9.50 -19.20
N THR A 411 -9.98 10.21 -18.87
CA THR A 411 -10.94 10.74 -19.84
C THR A 411 -10.25 11.69 -20.83
N ALA A 412 -9.36 12.57 -20.37
CA ALA A 412 -8.59 13.46 -21.25
C ALA A 412 -7.68 12.70 -22.22
N VAL A 413 -7.00 11.65 -21.75
CA VAL A 413 -6.18 10.78 -22.61
C VAL A 413 -7.03 10.07 -23.66
N LEU A 414 -8.18 9.54 -23.27
CA LEU A 414 -9.10 8.86 -24.18
C LEU A 414 -9.65 9.80 -25.25
N MET A 415 -10.03 11.04 -24.89
CA MET A 415 -10.43 12.07 -25.87
C MET A 415 -9.33 12.34 -26.89
N ARG A 416 -8.08 12.47 -26.43
CA ARG A 416 -6.95 12.66 -27.34
C ARG A 416 -6.77 11.47 -28.29
N ARG A 417 -6.86 10.25 -27.76
CA ARG A 417 -6.80 9.03 -28.58
C ARG A 417 -7.89 8.98 -29.64
N VAL A 418 -9.11 9.38 -29.29
CA VAL A 418 -10.22 9.50 -30.24
C VAL A 418 -9.84 10.46 -31.37
N ILE A 419 -9.31 11.66 -31.07
CA ILE A 419 -8.88 12.62 -32.11
C ILE A 419 -7.82 12.00 -33.02
N ASP A 420 -6.78 11.40 -32.45
CA ASP A 420 -5.65 10.85 -33.20
C ASP A 420 -6.08 9.65 -34.07
N SER A 421 -7.16 8.95 -33.69
CA SER A 421 -7.72 7.83 -34.48
C SER A 421 -8.50 8.27 -35.74
N HIS A 422 -8.78 9.57 -35.89
CA HIS A 422 -9.53 10.15 -37.01
C HIS A 422 -10.84 9.39 -37.32
N PRO A 423 -11.76 9.26 -36.34
CA PRO A 423 -12.99 8.49 -36.51
C PRO A 423 -13.88 9.12 -37.58
N ALA A 424 -14.68 8.29 -38.24
CA ALA A 424 -15.68 8.76 -39.20
C ALA A 424 -16.77 9.61 -38.52
N ASP A 425 -17.09 9.31 -37.26
CA ASP A 425 -17.99 10.09 -36.41
C ASP A 425 -17.28 10.50 -35.12
N LEU A 426 -16.71 11.71 -35.13
CA LEU A 426 -16.01 12.26 -33.96
C LEU A 426 -16.95 12.48 -32.78
N ASN A 427 -18.21 12.88 -33.01
CA ASN A 427 -19.14 13.15 -31.92
C ASN A 427 -19.45 11.87 -31.14
N THR A 428 -19.83 10.81 -31.85
CA THR A 428 -20.13 9.52 -31.20
C THR A 428 -18.90 8.93 -30.53
N ALA A 429 -17.73 8.98 -31.18
CA ALA A 429 -16.50 8.49 -30.57
C ALA A 429 -16.12 9.26 -29.30
N MET A 430 -16.33 10.58 -29.27
CA MET A 430 -16.12 11.42 -28.10
C MET A 430 -17.13 11.12 -26.98
N GLU A 431 -18.40 10.93 -27.33
CA GLU A 431 -19.44 10.55 -26.38
C GLU A 431 -19.09 9.23 -25.67
N ASN A 432 -18.60 8.24 -26.43
CA ASN A 432 -18.23 6.92 -25.90
C ASN A 432 -17.10 6.95 -24.86
N VAL A 433 -16.23 7.98 -24.88
CA VAL A 433 -15.15 8.12 -23.88
C VAL A 433 -15.46 9.16 -22.81
N THR A 434 -16.37 10.10 -23.09
CA THR A 434 -16.77 11.13 -22.13
C THR A 434 -17.83 10.62 -21.16
N HIS A 435 -18.82 9.90 -21.67
CA HIS A 435 -19.95 9.44 -20.88
C HIS A 435 -19.54 8.53 -19.71
N PRO A 436 -18.69 7.50 -19.91
CA PRO A 436 -18.23 6.64 -18.81
C PRO A 436 -17.54 7.39 -17.67
N GLY A 437 -16.58 8.26 -17.98
CA GLY A 437 -15.91 9.08 -16.98
C GLY A 437 -16.87 9.98 -16.20
N ALA A 438 -17.82 10.58 -16.92
CA ALA A 438 -18.83 11.41 -16.27
C ALA A 438 -19.81 10.61 -15.38
N VAL A 439 -20.12 9.34 -15.70
CA VAL A 439 -20.90 8.46 -14.81
C VAL A 439 -20.16 8.23 -13.49
N VAL A 440 -18.86 7.90 -13.56
CA VAL A 440 -18.01 7.75 -12.36
C VAL A 440 -18.03 9.04 -11.55
N ALA A 441 -17.79 10.20 -12.17
CA ALA A 441 -17.83 11.50 -11.51
C ALA A 441 -19.20 11.80 -10.85
N GLY A 442 -20.30 11.38 -11.47
CA GLY A 442 -21.65 11.47 -10.91
C GLY A 442 -21.82 10.65 -9.63
N ILE A 443 -21.36 9.40 -9.62
CA ILE A 443 -21.40 8.54 -8.44
C ILE A 443 -20.58 9.17 -7.30
N MET A 444 -19.36 9.63 -7.59
CA MET A 444 -18.48 10.27 -6.61
C MET A 444 -19.10 11.56 -6.06
N GLY A 445 -19.71 12.39 -6.91
CA GLY A 445 -20.42 13.59 -6.46
C GLY A 445 -21.58 13.27 -5.50
N GLY A 446 -22.28 12.16 -5.74
CA GLY A 446 -23.28 11.61 -4.81
C GLY A 446 -22.68 11.13 -3.49
N ALA A 447 -21.55 10.43 -3.52
CA ALA A 447 -20.83 9.97 -2.33
C ALA A 447 -20.39 11.14 -1.44
N ARG A 448 -19.80 12.18 -2.04
CA ARG A 448 -19.44 13.44 -1.34
C ARG A 448 -20.66 14.10 -0.71
N ALA A 449 -21.77 14.22 -1.46
CA ALA A 449 -22.99 14.83 -0.93
C ALA A 449 -23.55 14.05 0.27
N HIS A 450 -23.55 12.72 0.20
CA HIS A 450 -23.96 11.85 1.30
C HIS A 450 -23.05 12.03 2.53
N ALA A 451 -21.72 12.00 2.34
CA ALA A 451 -20.75 12.19 3.43
C ALA A 451 -20.93 13.53 4.18
N ILE A 452 -21.20 14.61 3.44
CA ILE A 452 -21.34 15.96 4.02
C ILE A 452 -22.71 16.18 4.66
N HIS A 453 -23.79 15.82 3.96
CA HIS A 453 -25.14 16.24 4.31
C HIS A 453 -25.96 15.17 5.04
N GLU A 454 -25.65 13.88 4.86
CA GLU A 454 -26.43 12.78 5.44
C GLU A 454 -25.64 12.07 6.55
N ALA A 455 -24.42 11.60 6.26
CA ALA A 455 -23.57 10.91 7.23
C ALA A 455 -22.84 11.88 8.18
N HIS A 456 -22.64 13.14 7.76
CA HIS A 456 -21.83 14.14 8.47
C HIS A 456 -20.43 13.63 8.84
N SER A 457 -19.86 12.76 8.01
CA SER A 457 -18.55 12.12 8.23
C SER A 457 -17.38 12.98 7.76
N ALA A 458 -17.62 13.94 6.86
CA ALA A 458 -16.63 14.85 6.31
C ALA A 458 -17.24 16.23 6.01
N SER A 459 -16.41 17.23 5.77
CA SER A 459 -16.81 18.58 5.39
C SER A 459 -16.36 18.95 3.98
N ASP A 460 -16.97 19.99 3.39
CA ASP A 460 -16.48 20.56 2.13
C ASP A 460 -15.00 20.96 2.19
N ALA A 461 -14.52 21.41 3.34
CA ALA A 461 -13.13 21.78 3.53
C ALA A 461 -12.18 20.57 3.44
N ASP A 462 -12.62 19.40 3.92
CA ASP A 462 -11.81 18.17 3.88
C ASP A 462 -11.65 17.69 2.44
N TYR A 463 -12.75 17.60 1.68
CA TYR A 463 -12.73 17.28 0.25
C TYR A 463 -11.91 18.28 -0.56
N ASN A 464 -12.08 19.57 -0.29
CA ASN A 464 -11.34 20.60 -0.99
C ASN A 464 -9.83 20.52 -0.66
N SER A 465 -9.47 20.23 0.58
CA SER A 465 -8.06 20.05 0.97
C SER A 465 -7.45 18.83 0.28
N ALA A 466 -8.14 17.69 0.29
CA ALA A 466 -7.67 16.45 -0.34
C ALA A 466 -7.43 16.63 -1.84
N VAL A 467 -8.34 17.29 -2.55
CA VAL A 467 -8.20 17.59 -3.99
C VAL A 467 -7.00 18.50 -4.25
N ALA A 468 -6.70 19.47 -3.39
CA ALA A 468 -5.56 20.39 -3.56
C ALA A 468 -4.19 19.74 -3.33
N THR A 469 -4.13 18.60 -2.64
CA THR A 469 -2.87 17.93 -2.24
C THR A 469 -2.55 16.68 -3.05
N THR A 470 -3.45 16.24 -3.93
CA THR A 470 -3.43 14.89 -4.53
C THR A 470 -2.82 14.82 -5.94
N ASP A 471 -2.01 15.79 -6.36
CA ASP A 471 -1.44 15.90 -7.72
C ASP A 471 -0.74 14.63 -8.28
N LYS A 472 -0.29 13.72 -7.40
CA LYS A 472 0.38 12.46 -7.77
C LYS A 472 -0.45 11.56 -8.68
N TRP A 473 -1.77 11.50 -8.49
CA TRP A 473 -2.64 10.59 -9.24
C TRP A 473 -2.88 11.06 -10.68
N VAL A 474 -2.76 12.37 -10.94
CA VAL A 474 -2.78 12.92 -12.30
C VAL A 474 -1.61 12.37 -13.10
N GLY A 475 -0.37 12.53 -12.61
CA GLY A 475 0.84 12.05 -13.30
C GLY A 475 0.83 10.53 -13.51
N ARG A 476 0.37 9.78 -12.51
CA ARG A 476 0.26 8.32 -12.60
C ARG A 476 -0.78 7.87 -13.62
N GLY A 477 -2.00 8.40 -13.56
CA GLY A 477 -3.06 8.08 -14.51
C GLY A 477 -2.68 8.40 -15.95
N LEU A 478 -2.00 9.52 -16.18
CA LEU A 478 -1.45 9.86 -17.50
C LEU A 478 -0.42 8.83 -17.98
N SER A 479 0.50 8.42 -17.10
CA SER A 479 1.54 7.43 -17.43
C SER A 479 0.95 6.06 -17.78
N MET A 480 -0.05 5.61 -17.02
CA MET A 480 -0.77 4.36 -17.28
C MET A 480 -1.55 4.42 -18.60
N ALA A 481 -2.32 5.48 -18.82
CA ALA A 481 -3.15 5.61 -20.02
C ALA A 481 -2.30 5.66 -21.31
N VAL A 482 -1.15 6.34 -21.28
CA VAL A 482 -0.17 6.32 -22.40
C VAL A 482 0.47 4.94 -22.56
N GLY A 483 0.90 4.31 -21.46
CA GLY A 483 1.55 2.99 -21.48
C GLY A 483 0.62 1.87 -21.97
N GLY A 484 -0.66 1.89 -21.57
CA GLY A 484 -1.69 0.95 -22.03
C GLY A 484 -1.97 1.10 -23.53
N ALA A 485 -1.99 2.33 -24.04
CA ALA A 485 -2.20 2.59 -25.46
C ALA A 485 -1.11 1.96 -26.34
N THR A 486 0.16 2.00 -25.95
CA THR A 486 1.26 1.43 -26.78
C THR A 486 1.20 -0.09 -26.97
N ALA A 487 0.56 -0.82 -26.04
CA ALA A 487 0.46 -2.29 -26.12
C ALA A 487 -0.64 -2.76 -27.09
N ALA A 488 -1.69 -1.95 -27.28
CA ALA A 488 -2.83 -2.28 -28.14
C ALA A 488 -2.63 -1.92 -29.63
N VAL A 489 -1.54 -1.21 -29.98
CA VAL A 489 -1.26 -0.82 -31.37
C VAL A 489 -0.17 -1.71 -31.95
N SER A 490 -0.49 -2.41 -33.04
CA SER A 490 0.43 -3.22 -33.86
C SER A 490 1.76 -2.48 -34.16
N PRO A 491 2.91 -3.15 -34.36
CA PRO A 491 4.27 -2.55 -34.44
C PRO A 491 4.54 -1.53 -35.57
N VAL A 492 3.51 -1.07 -36.28
CA VAL A 492 3.61 -0.25 -37.50
C VAL A 492 3.08 1.18 -37.32
N ALA A 493 2.47 1.54 -36.19
CA ALA A 493 2.11 2.93 -35.92
C ALA A 493 2.97 3.47 -34.78
N GLY A 494 3.72 4.54 -35.08
CA GLY A 494 4.65 5.16 -34.16
C GLY A 494 4.00 5.51 -32.82
N VAL A 495 4.84 5.48 -31.79
CA VAL A 495 4.66 6.15 -30.49
C VAL A 495 3.79 7.40 -30.67
N VAL A 496 2.87 7.63 -29.73
CA VAL A 496 2.07 8.88 -29.61
C VAL A 496 3.03 10.08 -29.50
N ALA A 497 3.60 10.48 -30.64
CA ALA A 497 4.58 11.54 -30.78
C ALA A 497 3.81 12.85 -30.83
N GLY A 498 3.63 13.48 -29.66
CA GLY A 498 2.87 14.72 -29.51
C GLY A 498 2.01 14.80 -28.25
N PHE A 499 2.10 13.83 -27.33
CA PHE A 499 1.38 13.87 -26.07
C PHE A 499 1.98 14.93 -25.13
N ALA A 500 1.31 16.06 -24.96
CA ALA A 500 1.68 17.06 -23.95
C ALA A 500 1.12 16.63 -22.59
N VAL A 501 1.79 15.66 -21.93
CA VAL A 501 1.46 15.22 -20.56
C VAL A 501 1.33 16.44 -19.63
N GLU A 502 2.26 17.38 -19.80
CA GLU A 502 2.38 18.60 -18.99
C GLU A 502 1.12 19.47 -19.08
N ASP A 503 0.56 19.68 -20.27
CA ASP A 503 -0.64 20.52 -20.44
C ASP A 503 -1.89 19.87 -19.83
N ILE A 504 -2.03 18.54 -19.93
CA ILE A 504 -3.16 17.82 -19.31
C ILE A 504 -3.00 17.85 -17.79
N GLN A 505 -1.78 17.65 -17.30
CA GLN A 505 -1.49 17.73 -15.88
C GLN A 505 -1.79 19.13 -15.34
N GLU A 506 -1.32 20.18 -16.02
CA GLU A 506 -1.62 21.58 -15.66
C GLU A 506 -3.13 21.83 -15.67
N LEU A 507 -3.85 21.40 -16.70
CA LEU A 507 -5.31 21.56 -16.80
C LEU A 507 -6.06 20.91 -15.63
N VAL A 508 -5.70 19.67 -15.27
CA VAL A 508 -6.36 18.92 -14.19
C VAL A 508 -6.01 19.55 -12.83
N VAL A 509 -4.76 19.90 -12.58
CA VAL A 509 -4.31 20.56 -11.34
C VAL A 509 -4.94 21.95 -11.19
N ASP A 510 -4.98 22.76 -12.25
CA ASP A 510 -5.62 24.09 -12.24
C ASP A 510 -7.10 24.00 -11.87
N ARG A 511 -7.79 22.96 -12.36
CA ARG A 511 -9.21 22.74 -12.08
C ARG A 511 -9.43 22.27 -10.66
N ALA A 512 -8.61 21.31 -10.20
CA ALA A 512 -8.59 20.89 -8.82
C ALA A 512 -8.44 22.11 -7.90
N GLN A 513 -7.47 23.00 -8.15
CA GLN A 513 -7.27 24.21 -7.35
C GLN A 513 -8.41 25.24 -7.45
N ARG A 514 -9.09 25.36 -8.59
CA ARG A 514 -10.23 26.28 -8.72
C ARG A 514 -11.45 25.79 -7.95
N ASP A 515 -11.71 24.49 -7.94
CA ASP A 515 -12.86 23.89 -7.24
C ASP A 515 -12.76 24.07 -5.71
N THR A 516 -11.54 24.12 -5.18
CA THR A 516 -11.27 24.23 -3.73
C THR A 516 -11.42 25.63 -3.16
N THR A 517 -11.42 26.66 -4.02
CA THR A 517 -11.56 28.07 -3.64
C THR A 517 -13.02 28.55 -3.54
N ALA A 518 -13.99 27.72 -3.93
CA ALA A 518 -15.39 28.04 -3.80
C ALA A 518 -15.85 27.84 -2.35
N GLU A 519 -15.97 28.93 -1.58
CA GLU A 519 -16.65 28.92 -0.28
C GLU A 519 -18.15 28.66 -0.49
N ALA A 520 -18.59 27.40 -0.36
CA ALA A 520 -20.01 27.06 -0.36
C ALA A 520 -20.43 26.56 1.03
N ARG A 521 -21.20 27.39 1.74
CA ARG A 521 -22.26 26.88 2.63
C ARG A 521 -23.46 26.69 1.72
N ASN A 522 -23.95 25.47 1.44
CA ASN A 522 -25.30 25.26 0.91
C ASN A 522 -25.72 23.79 0.82
N GLU A 523 -27.04 23.59 0.71
CA GLU A 523 -27.80 22.33 0.60
C GLU A 523 -27.40 21.46 -0.61
N ALA A 524 -27.64 20.15 -0.53
CA ALA A 524 -27.26 19.14 -1.53
C ALA A 524 -27.63 19.47 -3.00
N ASP A 525 -28.77 20.16 -3.22
CA ASP A 525 -29.21 20.58 -4.55
C ASP A 525 -28.23 21.56 -5.24
N THR A 526 -27.57 22.41 -4.46
CA THR A 526 -26.57 23.35 -4.98
C THR A 526 -25.28 22.61 -5.36
N SER A 527 -24.86 21.64 -4.55
CA SER A 527 -23.68 20.79 -4.80
C SER A 527 -23.84 19.98 -6.10
N TYR A 528 -25.04 19.45 -6.35
CA TYR A 528 -25.33 18.74 -7.60
C TYR A 528 -25.21 19.64 -8.85
N ALA A 529 -25.80 20.84 -8.81
CA ALA A 529 -25.73 21.79 -9.92
C ALA A 529 -24.29 22.27 -10.19
N GLN A 530 -23.48 22.42 -9.14
CA GLN A 530 -22.06 22.72 -9.24
C GLN A 530 -21.28 21.57 -9.88
N GLY A 531 -21.53 20.33 -9.47
CA GLY A 531 -20.91 19.13 -10.06
C GLY A 531 -21.17 19.01 -11.56
N ILE A 532 -22.43 19.21 -12.01
CA ILE A 532 -22.75 19.25 -13.44
C ILE A 532 -21.96 20.36 -14.16
N LYS A 533 -21.85 21.55 -13.58
CA LYS A 533 -21.10 22.64 -14.21
C LYS A 533 -19.61 22.30 -14.29
N ALA A 534 -19.05 21.71 -13.24
CA ALA A 534 -17.65 21.31 -13.17
C ALA A 534 -17.32 20.27 -14.24
N ILE A 535 -18.07 19.16 -14.32
CA ILE A 535 -17.80 18.09 -15.30
C ILE A 535 -17.99 18.54 -16.75
N ARG A 536 -18.98 19.41 -17.02
CA ARG A 536 -19.20 20.02 -18.34
C ARG A 536 -18.02 20.87 -18.79
N THR A 537 -17.54 21.74 -17.89
CA THR A 537 -16.39 22.60 -18.14
C THR A 537 -15.14 21.75 -18.30
N SER A 538 -14.98 20.75 -17.42
CA SER A 538 -13.84 19.84 -17.42
C SER A 538 -13.70 19.13 -18.76
N SER A 539 -14.76 18.45 -19.18
CA SER A 539 -14.78 17.70 -20.44
C SER A 539 -14.59 18.60 -21.66
N ALA A 540 -15.22 19.79 -21.67
CA ALA A 540 -15.11 20.74 -22.78
C ALA A 540 -13.68 21.26 -22.97
N ASP A 541 -12.97 21.69 -21.92
CA ASP A 541 -11.60 22.18 -22.14
C ASP A 541 -10.57 21.06 -22.33
N SER A 542 -10.84 19.84 -21.81
CA SER A 542 -10.00 18.68 -22.15
C SER A 542 -10.05 18.39 -23.65
N LEU A 543 -11.25 18.46 -24.26
CA LEU A 543 -11.38 18.39 -25.71
C LEU A 543 -10.65 19.53 -26.43
N ARG A 544 -10.84 20.78 -25.98
CA ARG A 544 -10.19 21.95 -26.60
C ARG A 544 -8.67 21.79 -26.60
N LEU A 545 -8.10 21.39 -25.47
CA LEU A 545 -6.67 21.13 -25.33
C LEU A 545 -6.22 20.02 -26.29
N ALA A 546 -6.96 18.90 -26.32
CA ALA A 546 -6.63 17.78 -27.20
C ALA A 546 -6.70 18.17 -28.69
N LEU A 547 -7.69 18.96 -29.11
CA LEU A 547 -7.79 19.49 -30.48
C LEU A 547 -6.66 20.47 -30.80
N GLN A 548 -6.32 21.39 -29.89
CA GLN A 548 -5.19 22.32 -30.07
C GLN A 548 -3.86 21.57 -30.27
N ALA A 549 -3.60 20.57 -29.44
CA ALA A 549 -2.37 19.79 -29.49
C ALA A 549 -2.32 18.76 -30.64
N SER A 550 -3.47 18.43 -31.25
CA SER A 550 -3.53 17.56 -32.44
C SER A 550 -3.14 18.26 -33.75
N GLY A 551 -3.10 19.60 -33.77
CA GLY A 551 -2.86 20.36 -35.00
C GLY A 551 -3.98 20.24 -36.04
N THR A 552 -5.18 19.83 -35.63
CA THR A 552 -6.35 19.72 -36.50
C THR A 552 -6.75 21.09 -37.06
N ASN A 553 -7.02 21.16 -38.36
CA ASN A 553 -7.46 22.39 -39.03
C ASN A 553 -8.98 22.63 -38.83
N MET A 554 -9.42 22.73 -37.58
CA MET A 554 -10.80 23.08 -37.24
C MET A 554 -10.90 24.58 -36.97
N SER A 555 -11.97 25.22 -37.45
CA SER A 555 -12.31 26.58 -37.05
C SER A 555 -12.73 26.64 -35.58
N GLN A 556 -12.56 27.79 -34.94
CA GLN A 556 -12.98 27.98 -33.54
C GLN A 556 -14.46 27.61 -33.32
N ARG A 557 -15.31 27.90 -34.31
CA ARG A 557 -16.73 27.55 -34.28
C ARG A 557 -16.97 26.04 -34.26
N GLU A 558 -16.18 25.28 -35.03
CA GLU A 558 -16.29 23.81 -35.05
C GLU A 558 -15.80 23.23 -33.72
N ILE A 559 -14.70 23.77 -33.16
CA ILE A 559 -14.20 23.39 -31.83
C ILE A 559 -15.26 23.62 -30.76
N ASP A 560 -15.92 24.79 -30.76
CA ASP A 560 -16.96 25.11 -29.77
C ASP A 560 -18.18 24.20 -29.90
N VAL A 561 -18.58 23.84 -31.12
CA VAL A 561 -19.68 22.88 -31.34
C VAL A 561 -19.34 21.49 -30.79
N GLN A 562 -18.11 21.02 -31.00
CA GLN A 562 -17.65 19.74 -30.46
C GLN A 562 -17.54 19.79 -28.93
N ALA A 563 -17.02 20.88 -28.38
CA ALA A 563 -16.90 21.09 -26.93
C ALA A 563 -18.28 21.12 -26.26
N ASP A 564 -19.27 21.73 -26.90
CA ASP A 564 -20.66 21.71 -26.43
C ASP A 564 -21.29 20.31 -26.50
N ALA A 565 -20.93 19.50 -27.50
CA ALA A 565 -21.39 18.11 -27.60
C ALA A 565 -20.80 17.25 -26.47
N VAL A 566 -19.49 17.33 -26.26
CA VAL A 566 -18.78 16.69 -25.15
C VAL A 566 -19.34 17.13 -23.80
N ALA A 567 -19.58 18.43 -23.60
CA ALA A 567 -20.19 18.93 -22.37
C ALA A 567 -21.60 18.35 -22.16
N ARG A 568 -22.41 18.19 -23.20
CA ARG A 568 -23.72 17.53 -23.07
C ARG A 568 -23.60 16.07 -22.69
N ALA A 569 -22.71 15.32 -23.33
CA ALA A 569 -22.44 13.91 -22.99
C ALA A 569 -21.99 13.78 -21.53
N ALA A 570 -21.08 14.65 -21.09
CA ALA A 570 -20.64 14.72 -19.69
C ALA A 570 -21.79 15.02 -18.72
N SER A 571 -22.68 15.96 -19.06
CA SER A 571 -23.85 16.26 -18.24
C SER A 571 -24.79 15.05 -18.11
N VAL A 572 -25.01 14.32 -19.21
CA VAL A 572 -25.87 13.12 -19.21
C VAL A 572 -25.26 12.00 -18.39
N GLY A 573 -23.96 11.74 -18.55
CA GLY A 573 -23.24 10.74 -17.77
C GLY A 573 -23.28 11.04 -16.27
N TYR A 574 -22.98 12.29 -15.89
CA TYR A 574 -23.02 12.72 -14.49
C TYR A 574 -24.41 12.56 -13.85
N THR A 575 -25.46 13.00 -14.55
CA THR A 575 -26.84 12.79 -14.09
C THR A 575 -27.18 11.30 -13.96
N SER A 576 -26.69 10.46 -14.87
CA SER A 576 -26.91 9.01 -14.81
C SER A 576 -26.22 8.39 -13.60
N GLY A 577 -24.97 8.78 -13.31
CA GLY A 577 -24.24 8.34 -12.12
C GLY A 577 -24.90 8.74 -10.81
N VAL A 578 -25.41 9.98 -10.71
CA VAL A 578 -26.16 10.43 -9.53
C VAL A 578 -27.48 9.67 -9.38
N ALA A 579 -28.20 9.46 -10.49
CA ALA A 579 -29.46 8.71 -10.47
C ALA A 579 -29.26 7.25 -10.02
N TRP A 580 -28.15 6.62 -10.40
CA TRP A 580 -27.79 5.29 -9.89
C TRP A 580 -27.64 5.28 -8.37
N ASN A 581 -26.95 6.29 -7.81
CA ASN A 581 -26.78 6.38 -6.35
C ASN A 581 -28.13 6.55 -5.62
N SER A 582 -29.03 7.37 -6.16
CA SER A 582 -30.37 7.59 -5.57
C SER A 582 -31.29 6.35 -5.66
N ALA A 583 -31.15 5.53 -6.70
CA ALA A 583 -31.97 4.33 -6.88
C ALA A 583 -31.64 3.23 -5.88
N VAL A 584 -30.38 3.17 -5.40
CA VAL A 584 -29.91 2.17 -4.43
C VAL A 584 -30.11 2.63 -2.99
N ASN A 585 -29.93 3.93 -2.69
CA ASN A 585 -30.14 4.47 -1.34
C ASN A 585 -31.63 4.68 -0.98
N GLY A 586 -32.54 4.54 -1.95
CA GLY A 586 -33.98 4.74 -1.79
C GLY A 586 -34.81 3.48 -1.50
N SER A 587 -34.17 2.32 -1.27
CA SER A 587 -34.84 1.04 -1.01
C SER A 587 -34.70 0.55 0.42
#